data_AF-A0A7V6WFG2-F1
#
_entry.id   AF-A0A7V6WFG2-F1
#
_cell.length_a   1.000
_cell.length_b   1.000
_cell.length_c   1.000
_cell.angle_alpha   90.00
_cell.angle_beta   90.00
_cell.angle_gamma   90.00
#
_symmetry.space_group_name_H-M   'P 1'
#
loop_
_entity.id
_entity.type
_entity.pdbx_description
1 polymer ?
#
loop_
_entity_poly.entity_id
_entity_poly.type
_entity_poly.pdbx_seq_one_letter_code
_entity_poly.pdbx_strand_id
1 'polypeptide(L)'
;MVRKVLISYGGITAGSGITAMGLVLFLIPGKIAAGGVSGLATVIYHLFHLPAGLTMLVLNIPLFIAGLRQMGLAFGFKTIYGTVSLSVFV
;
A
#
# COMPACT_ATOMS: atom_id res chain seq x y z
N MET A 1 26.95 5.91 5.54
CA MET A 1 25.80 5.07 5.95
C MET A 1 24.45 5.77 5.78
N VAL A 2 24.31 7.02 6.26
CA VAL A 2 23.06 7.83 6.21
C VAL A 2 22.52 8.12 4.80
N ARG A 3 23.38 8.36 3.80
CA ARG A 3 22.98 8.68 2.42
C ARG A 3 22.22 7.56 1.70
N LYS A 4 22.56 6.28 1.96
CA LYS A 4 21.85 5.12 1.36
C LYS A 4 20.45 4.92 1.95
N VAL A 5 20.28 5.30 3.22
CA VAL A 5 19.01 5.19 3.94
C VAL A 5 18.02 6.25 3.42
N LEU A 6 18.47 7.50 3.26
CA LEU A 6 17.67 8.59 2.68
C LEU A 6 17.21 8.30 1.24
N ILE A 7 18.09 7.75 0.40
CA ILE A 7 17.72 7.37 -0.98
C ILE A 7 16.71 6.21 -0.99
N SER A 8 16.85 5.24 -0.07
CA SER A 8 15.90 4.13 0.02
C SER A 8 14.50 4.60 0.46
N TYR A 9 14.41 5.43 1.49
CA TYR A 9 13.13 5.98 1.92
C TYR A 9 12.53 6.93 0.89
N GLY A 10 13.34 7.80 0.27
CA GLY A 10 12.87 8.68 -0.81
C GLY A 10 12.34 7.92 -2.03
N GLY A 11 13.00 6.83 -2.41
CA GLY A 11 12.54 5.94 -3.48
C GLY A 11 11.24 5.21 -3.13
N ILE A 12 11.07 4.77 -1.88
CA ILE A 12 9.83 4.15 -1.40
C ILE A 12 8.68 5.17 -1.43
N THR A 13 8.90 6.40 -0.94
CA THR A 13 7.87 7.44 -0.94
C THR A 13 7.47 7.81 -2.37
N ALA A 14 8.43 8.06 -3.26
CA ALA A 14 8.16 8.40 -4.65
C ALA A 14 7.45 7.24 -5.40
N GLY A 15 7.91 6.00 -5.22
CA GLY A 15 7.27 4.83 -5.80
C GLY A 15 5.85 4.61 -5.27
N SER A 16 5.63 4.82 -3.97
CA SER A 16 4.31 4.75 -3.36
C SER A 16 3.37 5.83 -3.90
N GLY A 17 3.85 7.07 -4.08
CA GLY A 17 3.06 8.16 -4.66
C GLY A 17 2.66 7.89 -6.11
N ILE A 18 3.58 7.39 -6.94
CA ILE A 18 3.28 7.01 -8.34
C ILE A 18 2.26 5.86 -8.38
N THR A 19 2.41 4.87 -7.50
CA THR A 19 1.47 3.75 -7.40
C THR A 19 0.09 4.20 -6.94
N ALA A 20 0.03 5.10 -5.96
CA ALA A 20 -1.21 5.70 -5.48
C ALA A 20 -1.93 6.50 -6.57
N MET A 21 -1.19 7.30 -7.34
CA MET A 21 -1.73 8.03 -8.49
C MET A 21 -2.31 7.07 -9.55
N GLY A 22 -1.62 5.98 -9.87
CA GLY A 22 -2.16 4.94 -10.77
C GLY A 22 -3.44 4.30 -10.22
N LEU A 23 -3.48 4.02 -8.91
CA LEU A 23 -4.66 3.47 -8.24
C LEU A 23 -5.85 4.43 -8.31
N VAL A 24 -5.68 5.67 -7.87
CA VAL A 24 -6.75 6.67 -7.76
C VAL A 24 -7.21 7.22 -9.11
N LEU A 25 -6.29 7.43 -10.06
CA LEU A 25 -6.63 8.06 -11.34
C LEU A 25 -7.04 7.07 -12.43
N PHE A 26 -6.60 5.81 -12.37
CA PHE A 26 -6.89 4.81 -13.40
C PHE A 26 -7.70 3.63 -12.89
N LEU A 27 -7.23 2.93 -11.85
CA LEU A 27 -7.82 1.65 -11.45
C LEU A 27 -9.16 1.81 -10.73
N ILE A 28 -9.25 2.75 -9.78
CA ILE A 28 -10.46 3.03 -9.03
C ILE A 28 -11.59 3.54 -9.95
N PRO A 29 -11.39 4.58 -10.79
CA PRO A 29 -12.43 5.06 -11.70
C PRO A 29 -12.66 4.09 -12.87
N GLY A 30 -11.63 3.39 -13.34
CA GLY A 30 -11.74 2.38 -14.40
C GLY A 30 -12.39 1.06 -13.96
N LYS A 31 -12.67 0.88 -12.66
CA LYS A 31 -13.17 -0.38 -12.07
C LYS A 31 -12.24 -1.57 -12.32
N ILE A 32 -10.95 -1.31 -12.48
CA ILE A 32 -9.94 -2.33 -12.77
C ILE A 32 -9.29 -2.75 -11.46
N ALA A 33 -9.59 -3.97 -11.01
CA ALA A 33 -8.95 -4.54 -9.83
C ALA A 33 -7.54 -5.03 -10.19
N ALA A 34 -6.50 -4.29 -9.81
CA ALA A 34 -5.15 -4.85 -9.76
C ALA A 34 -5.11 -5.89 -8.64
N GLY A 35 -5.00 -7.17 -8.98
CA GLY A 35 -5.14 -8.29 -8.04
C GLY A 35 -4.35 -8.18 -6.72
N GLY A 36 -4.77 -8.96 -5.72
CA GLY A 36 -4.26 -8.87 -4.34
C GLY A 36 -5.07 -7.92 -3.46
N VAL A 37 -4.43 -7.31 -2.46
CA VAL A 37 -5.12 -6.43 -1.47
C VAL A 37 -5.63 -5.13 -2.09
N SER A 38 -4.88 -4.55 -3.03
CA SER A 38 -5.27 -3.33 -3.75
C SER A 38 -6.55 -3.53 -4.56
N GLY A 39 -6.67 -4.67 -5.24
CA GLY A 39 -7.85 -5.02 -6.03
C GLY A 39 -9.06 -5.32 -5.16
N LEU A 40 -8.86 -6.00 -4.03
CA LEU A 40 -9.92 -6.18 -3.02
C LEU A 40 -10.42 -4.83 -2.50
N ALA A 41 -9.51 -3.90 -2.22
CA ALA A 41 -9.88 -2.54 -1.81
C ALA A 41 -10.63 -1.77 -2.90
N THR A 42 -10.24 -1.91 -4.18
CA THR A 42 -10.99 -1.30 -5.30
C THR A 42 -12.40 -1.87 -5.42
N VAL A 43 -12.58 -3.19 -5.24
CA VAL A 43 -13.90 -3.83 -5.28
C VAL A 43 -14.78 -3.35 -4.11
N ILE A 44 -14.22 -3.29 -2.90
CA ILE A 44 -14.93 -2.80 -1.72
C ILE A 44 -15.25 -1.31 -1.85
N TYR A 45 -14.36 -0.49 -2.40
CA TYR A 45 -14.63 0.91 -2.72
C TYR A 45 -15.84 1.04 -3.64
N HIS A 46 -15.94 0.19 -4.66
CA HIS A 46 -17.05 0.23 -5.61
C HIS A 46 -18.38 -0.31 -5.05
N LEU A 47 -18.34 -1.22 -4.08
CA LEU A 47 -19.53 -1.79 -3.45
C LEU A 47 -20.06 -0.94 -2.29
N PHE A 48 -19.15 -0.40 -1.46
CA PHE A 48 -19.48 0.25 -0.18
C PHE A 48 -19.13 1.74 -0.14
N HIS A 49 -18.55 2.31 -1.21
CA HIS A 49 -18.08 3.70 -1.27
C HIS A 49 -17.08 4.05 -0.15
N LEU A 50 -16.43 3.05 0.42
CA LEU A 50 -15.40 3.21 1.46
C LEU A 50 -14.07 3.60 0.81
N PRO A 51 -13.29 4.53 1.40
CA PRO A 51 -12.00 4.94 0.86
C PRO A 51 -11.07 3.74 0.68
N ALA A 52 -10.53 3.60 -0.54
CA ALA A 52 -9.72 2.46 -0.92
C ALA A 52 -8.44 2.38 -0.07
N GLY A 53 -7.84 3.54 0.26
CA GLY A 53 -6.65 3.63 1.10
C GLY A 53 -6.86 3.05 2.50
N LEU A 54 -8.01 3.34 3.13
CA LEU A 54 -8.39 2.80 4.44
C LEU A 54 -8.62 1.29 4.38
N THR A 55 -9.31 0.83 3.33
CA THR A 55 -9.61 -0.59 3.13
C THR A 55 -8.33 -1.39 2.87
N MET A 56 -7.40 -0.84 2.05
CA MET A 56 -6.07 -1.42 1.86
C MET A 56 -5.29 -1.49 3.17
N LEU A 57 -5.35 -0.45 4.01
CA LEU A 57 -4.63 -0.43 5.28
C LEU A 57 -5.14 -1.55 6.19
N VAL A 58 -6.46 -1.65 6.36
CA VAL A 58 -7.10 -2.68 7.21
C VAL A 58 -6.78 -4.09 6.71
N LEU A 59 -6.88 -4.33 5.41
CA LEU A 59 -6.57 -5.63 4.82
C LEU A 59 -5.08 -5.98 4.90
N ASN A 60 -4.19 -4.99 4.92
CA ASN A 60 -2.76 -5.23 5.10
C ASN A 60 -2.36 -5.55 6.55
N ILE A 61 -3.15 -5.20 7.58
CA ILE A 61 -2.86 -5.52 8.99
C ILE A 61 -2.60 -7.03 9.22
N PRO A 62 -3.50 -7.96 8.83
CA PRO A 62 -3.26 -9.39 9.02
C PRO A 62 -2.07 -9.90 8.19
N LEU A 63 -1.88 -9.36 6.98
CA LEU A 63 -0.73 -9.67 6.12
C LEU A 63 0.58 -9.17 6.72
N PHE A 64 0.59 -8.05 7.44
CA PHE A 64 1.75 -7.58 8.18
C PHE A 64 2.11 -8.50 9.33
N ILE A 65 1.11 -8.96 10.08
CA ILE A 65 1.33 -9.90 11.17
C ILE A 65 1.91 -11.22 10.62
N ALA A 66 1.38 -11.71 9.49
CA ALA A 66 1.89 -12.89 8.80
C ALA A 66 3.32 -12.67 8.24
N GLY A 67 3.57 -11.54 7.59
CA GLY A 67 4.87 -11.17 7.01
C GLY A 67 5.95 -10.93 8.07
N LEU A 68 5.60 -10.34 9.21
CA LEU A 68 6.48 -10.20 10.38
C LEU A 68 6.90 -11.57 10.91
N ARG A 69 5.98 -12.55 10.93
CA ARG A 69 6.26 -13.92 11.36
C ARG A 69 7.10 -14.72 10.36
N GLN A 70 6.94 -14.50 9.05
CA GLN A 70 7.65 -15.26 8.03
C GLN A 70 9.00 -14.65 7.59
N MET A 71 9.10 -13.32 7.45
CA MET A 71 10.28 -12.63 6.90
C MET A 71 11.13 -11.90 7.96
N GLY A 72 10.67 -11.84 9.21
CA GLY A 72 11.39 -11.21 10.33
C GLY A 72 11.14 -9.70 10.48
N LEU A 73 11.48 -9.17 11.66
CA LEU A 73 11.16 -7.80 12.09
C LEU A 73 11.70 -6.71 11.15
N ALA A 74 12.91 -6.87 10.62
CA ALA A 74 13.54 -5.88 9.76
C ALA A 74 12.82 -5.68 8.41
N PHE A 75 12.15 -6.73 7.91
CA PHE A 75 11.37 -6.66 6.68
C PHE A 75 9.99 -6.06 6.97
N GLY A 76 9.33 -6.52 8.03
CA GLY A 76 7.99 -6.05 8.40
C GLY A 76 7.92 -4.55 8.65
N PHE A 77 8.91 -3.94 9.31
CA PHE A 77 8.93 -2.48 9.51
C PHE A 77 9.01 -1.69 8.20
N LYS A 78 9.77 -2.17 7.19
CA LYS A 78 9.83 -1.51 5.87
C LYS A 78 8.52 -1.66 5.11
N THR A 79 7.88 -2.82 5.18
CA THR A 79 6.60 -3.06 4.52
C THR A 79 5.49 -2.23 5.16
N ILE A 80 5.45 -2.13 6.50
CA ILE A 80 4.52 -1.26 7.24
C ILE A 80 4.68 0.19 6.81
N TYR A 81 5.92 0.69 6.77
CA TYR A 81 6.20 2.06 6.34
C TYR A 81 5.72 2.32 4.90
N GLY A 82 5.97 1.37 3.99
CA GLY A 82 5.57 1.46 2.58
C GLY A 82 4.05 1.47 2.38
N THR A 83 3.31 0.57 3.03
CA THR A 83 1.84 0.53 2.91
C THR A 83 1.18 1.70 3.64
N VAL A 84 1.70 2.13 4.79
CA VAL A 84 1.18 3.32 5.47
C VAL A 84 1.37 4.55 4.57
N SER A 85 2.53 4.71 3.94
CA SER A 85 2.73 5.77 2.95
C SER A 85 1.75 5.65 1.78
N LEU A 86 1.62 4.45 1.20
CA LEU A 86 0.70 4.21 0.09
C LEU A 86 -0.76 4.52 0.45
N SER A 87 -1.22 4.10 1.63
CA SER A 87 -2.57 4.35 2.13
C SER A 87 -2.82 5.81 2.53
N VAL A 88 -1.78 6.59 2.84
CA VAL A 88 -1.91 8.04 3.07
C VAL A 88 -1.98 8.79 1.74
N PHE A 89 -1.32 8.29 0.69
CA PHE A 89 -1.35 8.89 -0.65
C PHE A 89 -2.59 8.50 -1.47
N VAL A 90 -3.26 7.37 -1.16
CA VAL A 90 -4.52 6.89 -1.77
C VAL A 90 -5.73 7.41 -1.01
#